data_AF-A0A7X2LKJ5-F1
#
_entry.id   AF-A0A7X2LKJ5-F1
#
_cell.length_a   1.000
_cell.length_b   1.000
_cell.length_c   1.000
_cell.angle_alpha   90.00
_cell.angle_beta   90.00
_cell.angle_gamma   90.00
#
_symmetry.space_group_name_H-M   'P 1'
#
loop_
_entity.id
_entity.type
_entity.pdbx_description
1 polymer ?
#
loop_
_entity_poly.entity_id
_entity_poly.type
_entity_poly.pdbx_seq_one_letter_code
_entity_poly.pdbx_strand_id
1 'polypeptide(L)'
;MKIPMHLGHRPILTVEDYEKIDGPYKDDTDAQGLSVGIAQWNGAGRNELSAKVWRHSGERWSRQSEELPLHRVLDLATLICKAIQTSAGGQPTPLDEKFKVAVADNGNDTSSLLVAMGAELGKNQEHIKASLDRLKKAISELK
;
A
#
# COMPACT_ATOMS: atom_id res chain seq x y z
N MET A 1 -5.11 -13.99 -1.05
CA MET A 1 -4.09 -14.66 -1.91
C MET A 1 -2.71 -14.01 -1.72
N LYS A 2 -1.59 -14.70 -2.04
CA LYS A 2 -0.25 -14.07 -2.09
C LYS A 2 -0.10 -13.12 -3.27
N ILE A 3 0.47 -11.94 -3.06
CA ILE A 3 0.72 -10.93 -4.09
C ILE A 3 2.00 -11.28 -4.88
N PRO A 4 2.05 -11.06 -6.21
CA PRO A 4 3.24 -11.35 -7.01
C PRO A 4 4.37 -10.36 -6.74
N MET A 5 5.58 -10.88 -6.49
CA MET A 5 6.79 -10.07 -6.26
C MET A 5 7.70 -9.90 -7.50
N HIS A 6 7.38 -10.56 -8.60
CA HIS A 6 8.19 -10.58 -9.83
C HIS A 6 7.73 -9.55 -10.89
N LEU A 7 6.72 -8.74 -10.58
CA LEU A 7 6.20 -7.70 -11.47
C LEU A 7 6.95 -6.38 -11.26
N GLY A 8 6.70 -5.39 -12.13
CA GLY A 8 7.49 -4.16 -12.14
C GLY A 8 7.29 -3.24 -10.93
N HIS A 9 6.13 -3.27 -10.27
CA HIS A 9 5.95 -2.64 -8.96
C HIS A 9 6.60 -3.55 -7.92
N ARG A 10 7.45 -2.99 -7.04
CA ARG A 10 8.13 -3.76 -5.98
C ARG A 10 7.46 -3.49 -4.63
N PRO A 11 6.57 -4.38 -4.14
CA PRO A 11 5.89 -4.19 -2.86
C PRO A 11 6.88 -4.14 -1.70
N ILE A 12 6.60 -3.32 -0.70
CA ILE A 12 7.39 -3.22 0.54
C ILE A 12 6.51 -3.60 1.72
N LEU A 13 5.33 -3.00 1.80
CA LEU A 13 4.27 -3.41 2.72
C LEU A 13 3.08 -3.93 1.95
N THR A 14 2.43 -4.94 2.50
CA THR A 14 1.29 -5.61 1.88
C THR A 14 0.15 -5.84 2.86
N VAL A 15 -1.05 -5.90 2.30
CA VAL A 15 -2.22 -6.54 2.90
C VAL A 15 -2.62 -7.64 1.94
N GLU A 16 -2.20 -8.86 2.25
CA GLU A 16 -2.62 -10.05 1.52
C GLU A 16 -4.01 -10.49 1.99
N ASP A 17 -4.66 -11.35 1.20
CA ASP A 17 -6.03 -11.82 1.48
C ASP A 17 -7.06 -10.68 1.59
N TYR A 18 -6.85 -9.57 0.87
CA TYR A 18 -7.73 -8.40 0.96
C TYR A 18 -9.16 -8.69 0.50
N GLU A 19 -9.36 -9.70 -0.35
CA GLU A 19 -10.68 -10.14 -0.79
C GLU A 19 -11.63 -10.47 0.38
N LYS A 20 -11.07 -10.87 1.53
CA LYS A 20 -11.83 -11.22 2.75
C LYS A 20 -12.34 -9.99 3.51
N ILE A 21 -11.88 -8.80 3.15
CA ILE A 21 -12.16 -7.54 3.86
C ILE A 21 -12.50 -6.38 2.92
N ASP A 22 -12.74 -6.64 1.63
CA ASP A 22 -13.05 -5.64 0.58
C ASP A 22 -14.48 -5.07 0.67
N GLY A 23 -14.88 -4.63 1.86
CA GLY A 23 -16.16 -3.97 2.13
C GLY A 23 -17.37 -4.73 1.57
N PRO A 24 -18.21 -4.10 0.72
CA PRO A 24 -19.41 -4.73 0.16
C PRO A 24 -19.09 -5.86 -0.85
N TYR A 25 -17.85 -5.95 -1.35
CA TYR A 25 -17.42 -6.97 -2.31
C TYR A 25 -16.65 -8.12 -1.63
N LYS A 26 -16.74 -8.21 -0.30
CA LYS A 26 -16.08 -9.27 0.46
C LYS A 26 -16.41 -10.65 -0.14
N ASP A 27 -15.37 -11.44 -0.35
CA ASP A 27 -15.40 -12.79 -0.92
C ASP A 27 -15.94 -12.87 -2.37
N ASP A 28 -16.31 -11.75 -3.00
CA ASP A 28 -16.80 -11.64 -4.38
C ASP A 28 -16.14 -10.45 -5.08
N THR A 29 -14.80 -10.51 -5.15
CA THR A 29 -13.98 -9.44 -5.70
C THR A 29 -12.76 -10.00 -6.38
N ASP A 30 -12.30 -9.31 -7.42
CA ASP A 30 -11.01 -9.56 -8.01
C ASP A 30 -9.87 -8.81 -7.30
N ALA A 31 -10.16 -7.92 -6.33
CA ALA A 31 -9.15 -7.24 -5.53
C ALA A 31 -8.61 -8.16 -4.43
N GLN A 32 -7.47 -8.79 -4.70
CA GLN A 32 -6.85 -9.82 -3.86
C GLN A 32 -5.85 -9.28 -2.84
N GLY A 33 -5.39 -8.04 -3.00
CA GLY A 33 -4.37 -7.49 -2.12
C GLY A 33 -4.12 -6.00 -2.30
N LEU A 34 -3.47 -5.39 -1.31
CA LEU A 34 -3.01 -4.01 -1.34
C LEU A 34 -1.50 -3.96 -1.10
N SER A 35 -0.80 -2.98 -1.67
CA SER A 35 0.60 -2.72 -1.32
C SER A 35 0.96 -1.25 -1.31
N VAL A 36 2.02 -0.94 -0.55
CA VAL A 36 2.85 0.26 -0.75
C VAL A 36 4.24 -0.21 -1.17
N GLY A 37 4.78 0.36 -2.23
CA GLY A 37 6.08 -0.05 -2.75
C GLY A 37 6.64 0.83 -3.85
N ILE A 38 7.82 0.46 -4.37
CA ILE A 38 8.50 1.24 -5.41
C ILE A 38 7.69 1.13 -6.71
N ALA A 39 7.34 2.28 -7.27
CA ALA A 39 6.56 2.36 -8.50
C ALA A 39 7.31 1.76 -9.69
N GLN A 40 6.55 1.09 -10.57
CA GLN A 40 7.08 0.51 -11.80
C GLN A 40 7.62 1.57 -12.78
N TRP A 41 6.99 2.75 -12.80
CA TRP A 41 7.24 3.80 -13.81
C TRP A 41 8.33 4.79 -13.41
N ASN A 42 9.21 4.40 -12.49
CA ASN A 42 10.29 5.27 -12.08
C ASN A 42 11.25 5.54 -13.24
N GLY A 43 11.55 6.82 -13.47
CA GLY A 43 12.72 7.20 -14.26
C GLY A 43 13.99 6.59 -13.66
N ALA A 44 15.02 6.37 -14.46
CA ALA A 44 16.29 5.81 -13.98
C ALA A 44 16.79 6.57 -12.73
N GLY A 45 17.07 5.83 -11.66
CA GLY A 45 17.52 6.39 -10.37
C GLY A 45 16.42 6.95 -9.46
N ARG A 46 15.13 6.83 -9.81
CA ARG A 46 14.02 7.24 -8.94
C ARG A 46 13.45 6.06 -8.15
N ASN A 47 13.04 6.34 -6.91
CA ASN A 47 12.40 5.39 -6.00
C ASN A 47 11.04 5.93 -5.52
N GLU A 48 10.25 6.50 -6.44
CA GLU A 48 8.93 7.04 -6.09
C GLU A 48 8.06 5.90 -5.51
N LEU A 49 7.40 6.19 -4.39
CA LEU A 49 6.49 5.27 -3.73
C LEU A 49 5.11 5.36 -4.35
N SER A 50 4.47 4.21 -4.51
CA SER A 50 3.08 4.11 -4.97
C SER A 50 2.30 3.17 -4.06
N ALA A 51 1.03 3.50 -3.84
CA ALA A 51 0.07 2.57 -3.27
C ALA A 51 -0.68 1.88 -4.42
N LYS A 52 -0.91 0.58 -4.31
CA LYS A 52 -1.47 -0.22 -5.40
C LYS A 52 -2.50 -1.23 -4.90
N VAL A 53 -3.58 -1.36 -5.66
CA VAL A 53 -4.51 -2.49 -5.55
C VAL A 53 -4.06 -3.59 -6.51
N TRP A 54 -4.02 -4.82 -6.00
CA TRP A 54 -3.71 -6.03 -6.75
C TRP A 54 -4.99 -6.73 -7.13
N ARG A 55 -5.28 -6.76 -8.43
CA ARG A 55 -6.45 -7.44 -8.98
C ARG A 55 -6.06 -8.68 -9.75
N HIS A 56 -6.76 -9.79 -9.51
CA HIS A 56 -6.56 -11.05 -10.20
C HIS A 56 -7.90 -11.59 -10.71
N SER A 57 -7.99 -11.79 -12.02
CA SER A 57 -9.20 -12.30 -12.70
C SER A 57 -9.38 -13.82 -12.63
N GLY A 58 -8.46 -14.52 -11.96
CA GLY A 58 -8.33 -15.98 -12.02
C GLY A 58 -7.29 -16.45 -13.04
N GLU A 59 -7.06 -15.69 -14.10
CA GLU A 59 -6.08 -16.02 -15.15
C GLU A 59 -4.82 -15.14 -15.12
N ARG A 60 -5.00 -13.84 -14.80
CA ARG A 60 -3.90 -12.86 -14.85
C ARG A 60 -4.10 -11.69 -13.89
N TRP A 61 -2.98 -11.04 -13.56
CA TRP A 61 -2.92 -9.80 -12.78
C TRP A 61 -3.19 -8.56 -13.65
N SER A 62 -4.02 -7.64 -13.16
CA SER A 62 -4.30 -6.35 -13.84
C SER A 62 -3.11 -5.39 -13.74
N ARG A 63 -2.85 -4.65 -14.83
CA ARG A 63 -1.65 -3.80 -15.00
C ARG A 63 -1.89 -2.29 -14.90
N GLN A 64 -3.12 -1.79 -15.00
CA GLN A 64 -3.37 -0.35 -15.27
C GLN A 64 -4.44 0.28 -14.36
N SER A 65 -4.54 1.62 -14.49
CA SER A 65 -5.41 2.53 -13.72
C SER A 65 -6.90 2.23 -13.89
N GLU A 66 -7.63 2.34 -12.78
CA GLU A 66 -9.05 2.01 -12.67
C GLU A 66 -9.69 2.98 -11.65
N GLU A 67 -11.00 3.22 -11.77
CA GLU A 67 -11.77 3.86 -10.71
C GLU A 67 -11.87 2.92 -9.50
N LEU A 68 -11.62 3.43 -8.31
CA LEU A 68 -11.65 2.64 -7.08
C LEU A 68 -12.89 2.96 -6.25
N PRO A 69 -13.58 1.93 -5.72
CA PRO A 69 -14.56 2.11 -4.66
C PRO A 69 -13.96 2.90 -3.48
N LEU A 70 -14.78 3.77 -2.87
CA LEU A 70 -14.31 4.70 -1.83
C LEU A 70 -13.61 4.00 -0.66
N HIS A 71 -14.09 2.82 -0.23
CA HIS A 71 -13.47 2.08 0.85
C HIS A 71 -12.05 1.59 0.51
N ARG A 72 -11.78 1.19 -0.74
CA ARG A 72 -10.43 0.81 -1.18
C ARG A 72 -9.47 2.00 -1.13
N VAL A 73 -9.96 3.20 -1.44
CA VAL A 73 -9.16 4.43 -1.33
C VAL A 73 -8.80 4.70 0.13
N LEU A 74 -9.75 4.54 1.05
CA LEU A 74 -9.52 4.70 2.49
C LEU A 74 -8.56 3.63 3.05
N ASP A 75 -8.67 2.39 2.59
CA ASP A 75 -7.79 1.30 2.99
C ASP A 75 -6.36 1.49 2.47
N LEU A 76 -6.19 2.01 1.24
CA LEU A 76 -4.89 2.43 0.74
C LEU A 76 -4.32 3.59 1.56
N ALA A 77 -5.13 4.60 1.90
CA ALA A 77 -4.70 5.69 2.78
C ALA A 77 -4.26 5.18 4.15
N THR A 78 -4.98 4.20 4.70
CA THR A 78 -4.65 3.51 5.95
C THR A 78 -3.32 2.76 5.85
N LEU A 79 -3.08 2.02 4.75
CA LEU A 79 -1.81 1.34 4.50
C LEU A 79 -0.64 2.33 4.36
N ILE A 80 -0.85 3.49 3.73
CA ILE A 80 0.15 4.57 3.65
C ILE A 80 0.53 5.06 5.05
N CYS A 81 -0.45 5.28 5.94
CA CYS A 81 -0.17 5.65 7.33
C CYS A 81 0.70 4.60 8.05
N LYS A 82 0.44 3.30 7.82
CA LYS A 82 1.25 2.21 8.35
C LYS A 82 2.66 2.17 7.77
N ALA A 83 2.84 2.52 6.49
CA ALA A 83 4.16 2.70 5.87
C ALA A 83 4.98 3.80 6.54
N ILE A 84 4.34 4.95 6.81
CA ILE A 84 4.98 6.07 7.52
C ILE A 84 5.40 5.63 8.93
N GLN A 85 4.50 5.00 9.69
CA GLN A 85 4.81 4.47 11.03
C GLN A 85 5.99 3.49 11.00
N THR A 86 6.01 2.58 10.03
CA THR A 86 7.07 1.58 9.89
C THR A 86 8.41 2.25 9.57
N SER A 87 8.41 3.26 8.70
CA SER A 87 9.64 3.99 8.33
C SER A 87 10.28 4.76 9.49
N ALA A 88 9.50 5.15 10.49
CA ALA A 88 9.97 5.84 11.70
C ALA A 88 10.60 4.90 12.75
N GLY A 89 10.95 3.65 12.37
CA GLY A 89 11.51 2.65 13.28
C GLY A 89 10.49 1.72 13.93
N GLY A 90 9.20 1.85 13.58
CA GLY A 90 8.18 0.88 13.95
C GLY A 90 8.31 -0.43 13.17
N GLN A 91 7.96 -1.55 13.77
CA GLN A 91 7.66 -2.75 13.00
C GLN A 91 6.29 -2.59 12.33
N PRO A 92 6.06 -3.13 11.12
CA PRO A 92 4.73 -3.16 10.57
C PRO A 92 3.85 -4.01 11.47
N THR A 93 2.85 -3.37 12.05
CA THR A 93 1.88 -4.01 12.93
C THR A 93 0.55 -4.09 12.21
N PRO A 94 -0.19 -5.21 12.33
CA PRO A 94 -1.59 -5.25 11.93
C PRO A 94 -2.34 -4.06 12.51
N LEU A 95 -3.33 -3.54 11.77
CA LEU A 95 -4.23 -2.56 12.34
C LEU A 95 -5.20 -3.23 13.30
N ASP A 96 -5.73 -4.38 12.89
CA ASP A 96 -6.60 -5.27 13.66
C ASP A 96 -6.44 -6.72 13.18
N GLU A 97 -7.33 -7.62 13.61
CA GLU A 97 -7.31 -9.04 13.24
C GLU A 97 -7.53 -9.30 11.73
N LYS A 98 -8.08 -8.33 11.01
CA LYS A 98 -8.54 -8.43 9.63
C LYS A 98 -7.61 -7.71 8.66
N PHE A 99 -7.19 -6.49 8.99
CA PHE A 99 -6.26 -5.68 8.20
C PHE A 99 -4.80 -5.95 8.60
N LYS A 100 -4.28 -7.08 8.10
CA LYS A 100 -2.95 -7.60 8.44
C LYS A 100 -1.88 -6.99 7.54
N VAL A 101 -1.25 -5.92 8.03
CA VAL A 101 -0.09 -5.31 7.36
C VAL A 101 1.17 -6.13 7.65
N ALA A 102 1.91 -6.48 6.61
CA ALA A 102 3.17 -7.21 6.72
C ALA A 102 4.23 -6.67 5.74
N VAL A 103 5.52 -6.91 6.05
CA VAL A 103 6.62 -6.70 5.11
C VAL A 103 6.50 -7.73 3.98
N ALA A 104 6.62 -7.27 2.75
CA ALA A 104 6.68 -8.13 1.57
C ALA A 104 7.99 -8.93 1.54
N ASP A 105 7.90 -10.23 1.25
CA ASP A 105 9.06 -11.11 1.10
C ASP A 105 9.76 -10.85 -0.25
N ASN A 106 10.73 -9.92 -0.23
CA ASN A 106 11.59 -9.60 -1.37
C ASN A 106 12.95 -10.33 -1.26
N GLY A 107 13.06 -11.36 -0.42
CA GLY A 107 14.33 -12.01 -0.12
C GLY A 107 15.39 -11.00 0.33
N ASN A 108 16.56 -11.02 -0.34
CA ASN A 108 17.72 -10.19 0.00
C ASN A 108 17.48 -8.68 -0.17
N ASP A 109 16.48 -8.27 -0.94
CA ASP A 109 16.21 -6.85 -1.21
C ASP A 109 15.33 -6.20 -0.13
N THR A 110 14.77 -6.98 0.80
CA THR A 110 13.81 -6.48 1.80
C THR A 110 14.36 -5.30 2.60
N SER A 111 15.60 -5.41 3.10
CA SER A 111 16.24 -4.35 3.88
C SER A 111 16.52 -3.09 3.06
N SER A 112 17.01 -3.25 1.82
CA SER A 112 17.32 -2.11 0.95
C SER A 112 16.05 -1.36 0.53
N LEU A 113 14.96 -2.08 0.30
CA LEU A 113 13.65 -1.51 0.00
C LEU A 113 13.07 -0.75 1.19
N LEU A 114 13.17 -1.27 2.41
CA LEU A 114 12.74 -0.55 3.62
C LEU A 114 13.52 0.77 3.81
N VAL A 115 14.83 0.76 3.56
CA VAL A 115 15.66 1.97 3.58
C VAL A 115 15.21 2.96 2.49
N ALA A 116 14.97 2.48 1.27
CA ALA A 116 14.49 3.31 0.18
C ALA A 116 13.12 3.93 0.48
N MET A 117 12.21 3.18 1.11
CA MET A 117 10.91 3.69 1.57
C MET A 117 11.09 4.83 2.57
N GLY A 118 11.94 4.65 3.58
CA GLY A 118 12.21 5.70 4.57
C GLY A 118 12.82 6.96 3.95
N ALA A 119 13.78 6.79 3.03
CA ALA A 119 14.40 7.90 2.32
C ALA A 119 13.38 8.70 1.49
N GLU A 120 12.52 8.03 0.72
CA GLU A 120 11.53 8.70 -0.12
C GLU A 120 10.41 9.38 0.71
N LEU A 121 9.97 8.74 1.80
CA LEU A 121 9.02 9.35 2.74
C LEU A 121 9.62 10.59 3.41
N GLY A 122 10.88 10.53 3.84
CA GLY A 122 11.59 11.68 4.41
C GLY A 122 11.74 12.84 3.43
N LYS A 123 12.12 12.54 2.18
CA LYS A 123 12.24 13.53 1.09
C LYS A 123 10.91 14.25 0.81
N ASN A 124 9.78 13.55 0.91
CA ASN A 124 8.44 14.09 0.60
C ASN A 124 7.62 14.44 1.85
N GLN A 125 8.25 14.49 3.04
CA GLN A 125 7.55 14.57 4.32
C GLN A 125 6.59 15.77 4.42
N GLU A 126 6.97 16.93 3.88
CA GLU A 126 6.13 18.13 3.92
C GLU A 126 4.84 17.97 3.10
N HIS A 127 4.94 17.41 1.89
CA HIS A 127 3.79 17.17 1.02
C HIS A 127 2.86 16.09 1.58
N ILE A 128 3.43 15.04 2.17
CA ILE A 128 2.69 13.97 2.84
C ILE A 128 1.96 14.54 4.07
N LYS A 129 2.67 15.29 4.93
CA LYS A 129 2.09 15.93 6.11
C LYS A 129 0.93 16.84 5.74
N ALA A 130 1.09 17.70 4.73
CA ALA A 130 0.02 18.58 4.28
C ALA A 130 -1.23 17.82 3.81
N SER A 131 -1.05 16.65 3.20
CA SER A 131 -2.17 15.79 2.76
C SER A 131 -2.83 15.05 3.92
N LEU A 132 -2.04 14.58 4.89
CA LEU A 132 -2.54 13.96 6.13
C LEU A 132 -3.29 14.96 7.00
N ASP A 133 -2.81 16.20 7.13
CA ASP A 133 -3.47 17.25 7.92
C ASP A 133 -4.84 17.60 7.30
N ARG A 134 -4.93 17.64 5.95
CA ARG A 134 -6.21 17.81 5.23
C ARG A 134 -7.17 16.64 5.50
N LEU A 135 -6.69 15.39 5.39
CA LEU A 135 -7.51 14.21 5.66
C LEU A 135 -7.99 14.17 7.12
N LYS A 136 -7.10 14.43 8.08
CA LYS A 136 -7.42 14.47 9.51
C LYS A 136 -8.50 15.50 9.80
N LYS A 137 -8.38 16.71 9.25
CA LYS A 137 -9.39 17.76 9.38
C LYS A 137 -10.74 17.29 8.83
N ALA A 138 -10.75 16.77 7.59
CA ALA A 138 -11.98 16.29 6.97
C ALA A 138 -12.66 15.17 7.78
N ILE A 139 -11.88 14.21 8.31
CA ILE A 139 -12.41 13.14 9.18
C ILE A 139 -13.03 13.72 10.46
N SER A 140 -12.40 14.73 11.08
CA SER A 140 -12.93 15.34 12.31
C SER A 140 -14.25 16.12 12.12
N GLU A 141 -14.61 16.43 10.88
CA GLU A 141 -15.85 17.14 10.53
C GLU A 141 -16.99 16.16 10.14
N LEU A 142 -16.71 14.85 10.03
CA LEU A 142 -17.73 13.82 9.81
C LEU A 142 -18.60 13.67 11.07
N LYS A 143 -19.93 13.66 10.89
CA LYS A 143 -20.93 13.53 11.96
C LYS A 143 -21.37 12.08 12.15
#